data_AF-A0A0M0T5Z2-F1
#
_entry.id   AF-A0A0M0T5Z2-F1
#
_cell.length_a   1.000
_cell.length_b   1.000
_cell.length_c   1.000
_cell.angle_alpha   90.00
_cell.angle_beta   90.00
_cell.angle_gamma   90.00
#
_symmetry.space_group_name_H-M   'P 1'
#
loop_
_entity.id
_entity.type
_entity.pdbx_description
1 polymer ?
#
loop_
_entity_poly.entity_id
_entity_poly.type
_entity_poly.pdbx_seq_one_letter_code
_entity_poly.pdbx_strand_id
1 'polypeptide(L)'
;MPILITAKVADFRRCGIAHSDNTTSYPDDRFTAAQLAELQADPMLVVSVVNEADVQSPGADSQTQVAGLTEEVSRLTTELDTVIAERDALKKDLAALKKGAKPAKEEP
;
A
#
# COMPACT_ATOMS: atom_id res chain seq x y z
N MET A 1 19.09 12.64 -16.46
CA MET A 1 17.69 12.68 -15.98
C MET A 1 17.50 13.96 -15.16
N PRO A 2 16.39 14.72 -15.26
CA PRO A 2 16.21 15.91 -14.44
C PRO A 2 15.98 15.56 -12.96
N ILE A 3 16.52 16.38 -12.07
CA ILE A 3 16.38 16.26 -10.62
C ILE A 3 15.43 17.35 -10.14
N LEU A 4 14.33 16.96 -9.52
CA LEU A 4 13.39 17.86 -8.88
C LEU A 4 13.75 18.00 -7.39
N ILE A 5 13.91 19.23 -6.92
CA ILE A 5 14.20 19.52 -5.51
C ILE A 5 13.20 20.53 -4.97
N THR A 6 12.64 20.21 -3.80
CA THR A 6 11.73 21.09 -3.04
C THR A 6 12.20 21.15 -1.60
N ALA A 7 12.35 22.36 -1.04
CA ALA A 7 12.64 22.52 0.37
C ALA A 7 11.35 22.59 1.19
N LYS A 8 11.38 22.07 2.43
CA LYS A 8 10.27 22.25 3.38
C LYS A 8 10.19 23.67 3.95
N VAL A 9 11.32 24.38 3.91
CA VAL A 9 11.45 25.75 4.40
C VAL A 9 12.07 26.59 3.29
N ALA A 10 11.47 27.73 2.98
CA ALA A 10 12.00 28.65 1.99
C ALA A 10 13.42 29.10 2.36
N ASP A 11 14.27 29.30 1.34
CA ASP A 11 15.68 29.69 1.47
C ASP A 11 16.58 28.69 2.22
N PHE A 12 16.19 27.42 2.33
CA PHE A 12 17.03 26.38 2.91
C PHE A 12 18.30 26.15 2.07
N ARG A 13 19.48 26.21 2.68
CA ARG A 13 20.76 26.16 1.95
C ARG A 13 21.46 24.82 2.11
N ARG A 14 21.75 24.16 0.99
CA ARG A 14 22.60 22.95 0.94
C ARG A 14 23.37 22.89 -0.39
N CYS A 15 24.53 22.21 -0.38
CA CYS A 15 25.44 22.09 -1.53
C CYS A 15 25.79 23.45 -2.21
N GLY A 16 25.85 24.53 -1.45
CA GLY A 16 26.22 25.87 -1.94
C GLY A 16 25.12 26.66 -2.63
N ILE A 17 23.87 26.16 -2.67
CA ILE A 17 22.72 26.86 -3.24
C ILE A 17 21.59 27.01 -2.22
N ALA A 18 20.73 28.01 -2.43
CA ALA A 18 19.47 28.14 -1.70
C ALA A 18 18.38 27.39 -2.46
N HIS A 19 17.64 26.56 -1.75
CA HIS A 19 16.48 25.84 -2.24
C HIS A 19 15.21 26.57 -1.79
N SER A 20 14.32 26.83 -2.74
CA SER A 20 12.99 27.38 -2.46
C SER A 20 12.05 26.29 -1.95
N ASP A 21 10.98 26.74 -1.30
CA ASP A 21 9.80 25.93 -1.00
C ASP A 21 8.99 25.53 -2.24
N ASN A 22 9.32 26.13 -3.40
CA ASN A 22 8.81 25.77 -4.70
C ASN A 22 9.70 24.72 -5.37
N THR A 23 9.07 23.72 -6.01
CA THR A 23 9.75 22.65 -6.75
C THR A 23 10.58 23.25 -7.89
N THR A 24 11.90 23.01 -7.83
CA THR A 24 12.84 23.48 -8.85
C THR A 24 13.45 22.28 -9.58
N SER A 25 13.48 22.36 -10.92
CA SER A 25 14.10 21.35 -11.78
C SER A 25 15.55 21.71 -12.08
N TYR A 26 16.45 20.75 -11.89
CA TYR A 26 17.87 20.85 -12.19
C TYR A 26 18.29 19.78 -13.20
N PRO A 27 19.25 20.07 -14.08
CA PRO A 27 19.86 19.02 -14.90
C PRO A 27 20.69 18.07 -14.01
N ASP A 28 20.80 16.82 -14.44
CA ASP A 28 21.55 15.75 -13.73
C ASP A 28 22.99 16.16 -13.41
N ASP A 29 23.63 16.86 -14.35
CA ASP A 29 25.02 17.32 -14.24
C ASP A 29 25.21 18.47 -13.24
N ARG A 30 24.13 18.99 -12.66
CA ARG A 30 24.22 20.10 -11.70
C ARG A 30 24.80 19.66 -10.35
N PHE A 31 24.58 18.40 -9.97
CA PHE A 31 25.05 17.85 -8.71
C PHE A 31 25.88 16.61 -8.98
N THR A 32 27.01 16.49 -8.28
CA THR A 32 27.76 15.23 -8.28
C THR A 32 26.99 14.15 -7.52
N ALA A 33 27.30 12.87 -7.75
CA ALA A 33 26.67 11.76 -7.03
C ALA A 33 26.79 11.88 -5.51
N ALA A 34 27.91 12.39 -5.00
CA ALA A 34 28.11 12.64 -3.57
C ALA A 34 27.18 13.75 -3.05
N GLN A 35 27.06 14.85 -3.79
CA GLN A 35 26.13 15.93 -3.43
C GLN A 35 24.67 15.47 -3.49
N LEU A 36 24.31 14.65 -4.47
CA LEU A 36 22.95 14.11 -4.57
C LEU A 36 22.62 13.21 -3.37
N ALA A 37 23.56 12.38 -2.94
CA ALA A 37 23.40 11.56 -1.74
C ALA A 37 23.21 12.41 -0.47
N GLU A 38 23.96 13.52 -0.34
CA GLU A 38 23.76 14.48 0.76
C GLU A 38 22.37 15.12 0.70
N LEU A 39 21.94 15.58 -0.47
CA LEU A 39 20.63 16.21 -0.66
C LEU A 39 19.47 15.24 -0.37
N GLN A 40 19.62 13.96 -0.73
CA GLN A 40 18.63 12.91 -0.45
C GLN A 40 18.62 12.49 1.04
N ALA A 41 19.76 12.56 1.72
CA ALA A 41 19.85 12.27 3.15
C ALA A 41 19.26 13.38 4.03
N ASP A 42 19.14 14.60 3.50
CA ASP A 42 18.63 15.74 4.26
C ASP A 42 17.10 15.68 4.46
N PRO A 43 16.60 15.62 5.70
CA PRO A 43 15.17 15.50 5.98
C PRO A 43 14.37 16.76 5.61
N MET A 44 15.05 17.89 5.39
CA MET A 44 14.46 19.17 5.02
C MET A 44 14.28 19.35 3.51
N LEU A 45 14.83 18.44 2.70
CA LEU A 45 14.72 18.45 1.26
C LEU A 45 13.92 17.24 0.78
N VAL A 46 13.12 17.46 -0.26
CA VAL A 46 12.50 16.39 -1.04
C VAL A 46 13.18 16.40 -2.39
N VAL A 47 13.90 15.32 -2.70
CA VAL A 47 14.66 15.16 -3.94
C VAL A 47 14.08 13.98 -4.71
N SER A 48 13.68 14.23 -5.96
CA SER A 48 13.14 13.19 -6.86
C SER A 48 13.93 13.21 -8.16
N VAL A 49 14.51 12.07 -8.54
CA VAL A 49 15.16 11.90 -9.84
C VAL A 49 14.10 11.39 -10.80
N VAL A 50 13.63 12.24 -11.71
CA VAL A 50 12.57 11.87 -12.64
C VAL A 50 13.21 11.18 -13.83
N ASN A 51 12.95 9.89 -13.96
CA ASN A 51 13.15 9.20 -15.24
C ASN A 51 11.97 9.55 -16.15
N GLU A 52 12.17 9.68 -17.46
CA GLU A 52 11.07 10.01 -18.40
C GLU A 52 9.94 8.96 -18.38
N ALA A 53 10.22 7.75 -17.87
CA ALA A 53 9.22 6.71 -17.59
C ALA A 53 8.39 6.92 -16.31
N ASP A 54 8.82 7.79 -15.39
CA ASP A 54 8.20 8.03 -14.08
C ASP A 54 7.18 9.19 -14.10
N VAL A 55 6.96 9.81 -15.27
CA VAL A 55 5.92 10.83 -15.48
C VAL A 55 4.53 10.19 -15.67
N GLN A 56 4.33 8.96 -15.17
CA GLN A 56 2.99 8.40 -14.99
C GLN A 56 2.40 9.02 -13.73
N SER A 57 1.37 9.87 -13.91
CA SER A 57 0.63 10.50 -12.82
C SER A 57 0.28 9.46 -11.74
N PRO A 58 0.74 9.61 -10.48
CA PRO A 58 0.51 8.63 -9.42
C PRO A 58 -0.97 8.47 -9.03
N GLY A 59 -1.89 9.21 -9.65
CA GLY A 59 -3.33 9.16 -9.40
C GLY A 59 -4.08 8.09 -10.20
N ALA A 60 -3.68 7.79 -11.43
CA ALA A 60 -4.47 6.90 -12.30
C ALA A 60 -4.32 5.43 -11.88
N ASP A 61 -3.09 4.96 -11.71
CA ASP A 61 -2.80 3.59 -11.29
C ASP A 61 -3.25 3.30 -9.86
N SER A 62 -3.18 4.30 -8.97
CA SER A 62 -3.66 4.18 -7.60
C SER A 62 -5.18 4.03 -7.55
N GLN A 63 -5.92 4.77 -8.40
CA GLN A 63 -7.38 4.69 -8.42
C GLN A 63 -7.88 3.35 -8.99
N THR A 64 -7.21 2.81 -10.01
CA THR A 64 -7.52 1.47 -10.54
C THR A 64 -7.22 0.36 -9.52
N GLN A 65 -6.11 0.45 -8.79
CA GLN A 65 -5.78 -0.50 -7.73
C GLN A 65 -6.78 -0.44 -6.57
N VAL A 66 -7.20 0.77 -6.15
CA VAL A 66 -8.22 0.94 -5.10
C VAL A 66 -9.56 0.35 -5.53
N ALA A 67 -9.97 0.53 -6.78
CA ALA A 67 -11.19 -0.07 -7.30
C ALA A 67 -11.13 -1.61 -7.27
N GLY A 68 -10.03 -2.20 -7.76
CA GLY A 68 -9.84 -3.66 -7.74
C GLY A 68 -9.82 -4.25 -6.33
N LEU A 69 -9.11 -3.60 -5.40
CA LEU A 69 -9.07 -4.02 -4.00
C LEU A 69 -10.45 -3.93 -3.33
N THR A 70 -11.26 -2.93 -3.68
CA THR A 70 -12.62 -2.77 -3.14
C THR A 70 -13.54 -3.90 -3.61
N GLU A 71 -13.46 -4.28 -4.89
CA GLU A 71 -14.21 -5.42 -5.42
C GLU A 71 -13.80 -6.74 -4.76
N GLU A 72 -12.50 -6.94 -4.54
CA GLU A 72 -11.98 -8.14 -3.89
C GLU A 72 -12.44 -8.25 -2.42
N VAL A 73 -12.42 -7.14 -1.67
CA VAL A 73 -12.95 -7.10 -0.30
C VAL A 73 -14.44 -7.43 -0.25
N SER A 74 -15.24 -6.90 -1.19
CA SER A 74 -16.68 -7.20 -1.26
C SER A 74 -16.93 -8.68 -1.55
N ARG A 75 -16.13 -9.27 -2.44
CA ARG A 75 -16.22 -10.70 -2.77
C ARG A 75 -15.83 -11.56 -1.57
N LEU A 76 -14.70 -11.28 -0.95
CA LEU A 76 -14.21 -12.03 0.22
C LEU A 76 -15.18 -11.93 1.41
N THR A 77 -15.82 -10.78 1.61
CA THR A 77 -16.85 -10.62 2.64
C THR A 77 -18.04 -11.56 2.41
N THR A 78 -18.52 -11.64 1.16
CA THR A 78 -19.65 -12.51 0.79
C THR A 78 -19.29 -14.00 0.95
N GLU A 79 -18.08 -14.37 0.57
CA GLU A 79 -17.57 -15.73 0.72
C GLU A 79 -17.43 -16.11 2.20
N LEU A 80 -16.97 -15.18 3.04
CA LEU A 80 -16.86 -15.38 4.47
C LEU A 80 -18.24 -15.59 5.14
N ASP A 81 -19.24 -14.79 4.76
CA ASP A 81 -20.62 -14.95 5.25
C ASP A 81 -21.20 -16.32 4.89
N THR A 82 -20.92 -16.79 3.68
CA THR A 82 -21.34 -18.11 3.20
C THR A 82 -20.69 -19.23 4.02
N VAL A 83 -19.37 -19.17 4.20
CA VAL A 83 -18.62 -20.17 4.99
C VAL A 83 -19.07 -20.17 6.46
N ILE A 84 -19.40 -19.01 7.03
CA ILE A 84 -19.96 -18.91 8.39
C ILE A 84 -21.30 -19.64 8.48
N ALA A 85 -22.20 -19.43 7.51
CA ALA A 85 -23.50 -20.09 7.46
C ALA A 85 -23.35 -21.61 7.34
N GLU A 86 -22.46 -22.08 6.46
CA GLU A 86 -22.18 -23.51 6.30
C GLU A 86 -21.61 -24.14 7.58
N ARG A 87 -20.62 -23.49 8.21
CA ARG A 87 -20.04 -23.93 9.48
C ARG A 87 -21.11 -24.09 10.56
N ASP A 88 -22.05 -23.15 10.64
CA ASP A 88 -23.09 -23.17 11.67
C ASP A 88 -24.13 -24.26 11.40
N ALA A 89 -24.49 -24.50 10.14
CA ALA A 89 -25.30 -25.64 9.73
C ALA A 89 -24.62 -26.98 10.06
N LEU A 90 -23.36 -27.16 9.66
CA LEU A 90 -22.56 -28.35 9.96
C LEU A 90 -22.42 -28.60 11.46
N LYS A 91 -22.20 -27.55 12.27
CA LYS A 91 -22.17 -27.68 13.73
C LYS A 91 -23.50 -28.18 14.30
N LYS A 92 -24.62 -27.69 13.76
CA LYS A 92 -25.97 -28.11 14.18
C LYS A 92 -26.21 -29.58 13.83
N ASP A 93 -25.84 -30.00 12.63
CA ASP A 93 -25.97 -31.39 12.18
C ASP A 93 -25.10 -32.33 13.00
N LEU A 94 -23.86 -31.92 13.30
CA LEU A 94 -22.94 -32.69 14.15
C LEU A 94 -23.50 -32.85 15.57
N ALA A 95 -24.14 -31.81 16.13
CA ALA A 95 -24.81 -31.88 17.43
C ALA A 95 -26.03 -32.83 17.41
N ALA A 96 -26.81 -32.83 16.32
CA ALA A 96 -27.93 -33.75 16.14
C ALA A 96 -27.47 -35.20 16.02
N LEU A 97 -26.41 -35.47 15.25
CA LEU A 97 -25.83 -36.80 15.08
C LEU A 97 -25.28 -37.36 16.40
N LYS A 98 -24.57 -36.53 17.19
CA LYS A 98 -24.10 -36.90 18.53
C LYS A 98 -25.23 -37.21 19.50
N LYS A 99 -26.39 -36.55 19.37
CA LYS A 99 -27.57 -36.81 20.21
C LYS A 99 -28.32 -38.07 19.80
N GLY A 100 -28.28 -38.43 18.51
CA GLY A 100 -28.87 -39.66 17.96
C GLY A 100 -28.03 -40.93 18.22
N ALA A 101 -26.71 -40.79 18.42
CA ALA A 101 -25.79 -41.91 18.68
C ALA A 101 -25.81 -42.44 20.14
N LYS A 102 -26.92 -42.27 20.89
CA LYS A 102 -27.05 -42.87 22.22
C LYS A 102 -27.24 -44.39 22.02
N PRO A 103 -26.36 -45.26 22.57
CA PRO A 103 -26.39 -46.68 22.26
C PRO A 103 -27.72 -47.28 22.74
N ALA A 104 -28.42 -47.91 21.81
CA ALA A 104 -29.51 -48.84 22.13
C ALA A 104 -28.90 -49.92 23.02
N LYS A 105 -29.43 -50.05 24.24
CA LYS A 105 -29.06 -51.12 25.17
C LYS A 105 -29.35 -52.46 24.49
N GLU A 106 -28.32 -53.27 24.29
CA GLU A 106 -28.46 -54.71 24.08
C GLU A 106 -28.80 -55.35 25.44
N GLU A 107 -29.97 -55.98 25.53
CA GLU A 107 -30.32 -56.96 26.57
C GLU A 107 -31.32 -57.95 25.94
N PRO A 108 -30.97 -59.24 25.92
CA PRO A 108 -31.85 -60.22 26.57
C PRO A 108 -31.13 -61.14 27.57
#